data_AF-A0A804PVY6-F1
#
_entry.id   AF-A0A804PVY6-F1
#
_cell.length_a   1.000
_cell.length_b   1.000
_cell.length_c   1.000
_cell.angle_alpha   90.00
_cell.angle_beta   90.00
_cell.angle_gamma   90.00
#
_symmetry.space_group_name_H-M   'P 1'
#
loop_
_entity.id
_entity.type
_entity.pdbx_description
1 polymer ?
#
loop_
_entity_poly.entity_id
_entity_poly.type
_entity_poly.pdbx_seq_one_letter_code
_entity_poly.pdbx_strand_id
1 'polypeptide(L)'
;MLHEAVARALVKLGKDRPACKLEMVKAGVIESILDILHDAPDFLCIALAEMLRILTNNATIAKGPSSAKVVQPLFSLLSKADMGPEGQYSTLQVLVNILEHPECRADYNLTPRQTIEPVITLLNSSPPAVQQLAAELLSHLLLEDHLQKDTVTEQ
;
A
#
# COMPACT_ATOMS: atom_id res chain seq x y z
N MET A 1 17.83 -3.07 13.45
CA MET A 1 17.70 -4.51 13.82
C MET A 1 16.45 -4.81 14.64
N LEU A 2 16.19 -4.14 15.77
CA LEU A 2 15.01 -4.45 16.60
C LEU A 2 13.68 -4.27 15.85
N HIS A 3 13.46 -3.13 15.17
CA HIS A 3 12.22 -2.89 14.41
C HIS A 3 11.99 -3.94 13.31
N GLU A 4 13.05 -4.40 12.64
CA GLU A 4 12.93 -5.44 11.63
C GLU A 4 12.53 -6.78 12.23
N ALA A 5 13.18 -7.19 13.33
CA ALA A 5 12.83 -8.43 14.02
C ALA A 5 11.37 -8.42 14.51
N VAL A 6 10.92 -7.28 15.04
CA VAL A 6 9.52 -7.08 15.45
C VAL A 6 8.59 -7.13 14.24
N ALA A 7 8.89 -6.42 13.15
CA ALA A 7 8.07 -6.42 11.93
C ALA A 7 7.93 -7.84 11.37
N ARG A 8 9.03 -8.60 11.26
CA ARG A 8 9.02 -9.99 10.79
C ARG A 8 8.26 -10.93 11.74
N ALA A 9 8.34 -10.71 13.06
CA ALA A 9 7.55 -11.47 14.03
C ALA A 9 6.04 -11.19 13.88
N LEU A 10 5.66 -9.94 13.64
CA LEU A 10 4.27 -9.54 13.37
C LEU A 10 3.77 -10.12 12.04
N VAL A 11 4.59 -10.08 10.98
CA VAL A 11 4.31 -10.74 9.69
C VAL A 11 4.00 -12.21 9.91
N LYS A 12 4.87 -12.92 10.63
CA LYS A 12 4.67 -14.33 10.95
C LYS A 12 3.40 -14.56 11.77
N LEU A 13 3.16 -13.75 12.79
CA LEU A 13 1.95 -13.84 13.62
C LEU A 13 0.67 -13.64 12.80
N GLY A 14 0.59 -12.61 11.96
CA GLY A 14 -0.58 -12.31 11.14
C GLY A 14 -0.83 -13.36 10.05
N LYS A 15 0.23 -13.98 9.53
CA LYS A 15 0.16 -15.07 8.55
C LYS A 15 -0.26 -16.39 9.20
N ASP A 16 0.38 -16.77 10.30
CA ASP A 16 0.15 -18.07 10.97
C ASP A 16 -1.14 -18.07 11.80
N ARG A 17 -1.60 -16.89 12.26
CA ARG A 17 -2.82 -16.74 13.05
C ARG A 17 -3.72 -15.64 12.48
N PRO A 18 -4.48 -15.93 11.41
CA PRO A 18 -5.37 -14.94 10.78
C PRO A 18 -6.39 -14.31 11.74
N ALA A 19 -6.83 -15.04 12.77
CA ALA A 19 -7.74 -14.53 13.80
C ALA A 19 -7.15 -13.37 14.63
N CYS A 20 -5.82 -13.25 14.71
CA CYS A 20 -5.16 -12.18 15.46
C CYS A 20 -5.16 -10.84 14.71
N LYS A 21 -5.39 -10.80 13.39
CA LYS A 21 -5.24 -9.58 12.58
C LYS A 21 -6.07 -8.40 13.09
N LEU A 22 -7.33 -8.66 13.48
CA LEU A 22 -8.20 -7.61 14.04
C LEU A 22 -7.68 -7.09 15.37
N GLU A 23 -7.20 -7.96 16.25
CA GLU A 23 -6.61 -7.57 17.53
C GLU A 23 -5.29 -6.80 17.34
N MET A 24 -4.50 -7.15 16.32
CA MET A 24 -3.29 -6.42 15.95
C MET A 24 -3.61 -4.98 15.52
N VAL A 25 -4.65 -4.79 14.70
CA VAL A 25 -5.11 -3.45 14.30
C VAL A 25 -5.64 -2.68 15.52
N LYS A 26 -6.43 -3.31 16.38
CA LYS A 26 -6.91 -2.69 17.64
C LYS A 26 -5.75 -2.29 18.57
N ALA A 27 -4.66 -3.03 18.55
CA ALA A 27 -3.44 -2.72 19.30
C ALA A 27 -2.59 -1.61 18.66
N GLY A 28 -3.06 -0.98 17.56
CA GLY A 28 -2.40 0.15 16.93
C GLY A 28 -1.22 -0.22 16.03
N VAL A 29 -1.19 -1.45 15.49
CA VAL A 29 -0.09 -1.88 14.61
C VAL A 29 0.00 -1.00 13.36
N ILE A 30 -1.12 -0.63 12.74
CA ILE A 30 -1.09 0.21 11.52
C ILE A 30 -0.54 1.60 11.85
N GLU A 31 -1.03 2.22 12.92
CA GLU A 31 -0.56 3.53 13.40
C GLU A 31 0.94 3.49 13.71
N SER A 32 1.40 2.46 14.41
CA SER A 32 2.82 2.29 14.73
C SER A 32 3.68 2.13 13.48
N ILE A 33 3.16 1.48 12.43
CA ILE A 33 3.85 1.35 11.13
C ILE A 33 3.94 2.74 10.48
N LEU A 34 2.85 3.49 10.44
CA LEU A 34 2.80 4.83 9.83
C LEU A 34 3.77 5.80 10.50
N ASP A 35 3.90 5.75 11.83
CA ASP A 35 4.79 6.60 12.60
C ASP A 35 6.26 6.44 12.19
N ILE A 36 6.67 5.24 11.79
CA ILE A 36 8.07 4.95 11.45
C ILE A 36 8.33 4.85 9.94
N LEU A 37 7.30 4.74 9.11
CA LEU A 37 7.44 4.40 7.67
C LEU A 37 8.24 5.45 6.89
N HIS A 38 8.06 6.73 7.22
CA HIS A 38 8.70 7.83 6.47
C HIS A 38 10.23 7.82 6.61
N ASP A 39 10.73 7.48 7.81
CA ASP A 39 12.16 7.42 8.15
C ASP A 39 12.74 6.00 8.07
N ALA A 40 11.93 5.00 7.72
CA ALA A 40 12.36 3.62 7.68
C ALA A 40 13.36 3.38 6.53
N PRO A 41 14.46 2.66 6.78
CA PRO A 41 15.34 2.20 5.71
C PRO A 41 14.62 1.19 4.82
N ASP A 42 15.06 1.00 3.58
CA ASP A 42 14.36 0.21 2.57
C ASP A 42 14.04 -1.22 3.00
N PHE A 43 15.00 -1.91 3.65
CA PHE A 43 14.78 -3.27 4.15
C PHE A 43 13.63 -3.34 5.17
N LEU A 44 13.44 -2.28 5.97
CA LEU A 44 12.35 -2.20 6.93
C LEU A 44 11.05 -1.84 6.20
N CYS A 45 11.07 -0.90 5.26
CA CYS A 45 9.91 -0.59 4.42
C CYS A 45 9.30 -1.85 3.76
N ILE A 46 10.14 -2.76 3.26
CA ILE A 46 9.67 -4.04 2.68
C ILE A 46 8.90 -4.87 3.72
N ALA A 47 9.46 -5.07 4.92
CA ALA A 47 8.81 -5.84 5.97
C ALA A 47 7.52 -5.16 6.48
N LEU A 48 7.48 -3.83 6.55
CA LEU A 48 6.30 -3.06 6.92
C LEU A 48 5.20 -3.16 5.86
N ALA A 49 5.55 -3.05 4.58
CA ALA A 49 4.62 -3.24 3.46
C ALA A 49 4.07 -4.67 3.43
N GLU A 50 4.91 -5.69 3.70
CA GLU A 50 4.47 -7.08 3.83
C GLU A 50 3.47 -7.25 4.99
N MET A 51 3.74 -6.62 6.14
CA MET A 51 2.85 -6.66 7.29
C MET A 51 1.49 -6.01 6.98
N LEU A 52 1.52 -4.82 6.37
CA LEU A 52 0.30 -4.14 5.90
C LEU A 52 -0.46 -5.03 4.91
N ARG A 53 0.21 -5.69 3.96
CA ARG A 53 -0.42 -6.60 2.99
C ARG A 53 -1.15 -7.74 3.68
N ILE A 54 -0.53 -8.31 4.72
CA ILE A 54 -1.16 -9.40 5.49
C ILE A 54 -2.39 -8.91 6.23
N LEU A 55 -2.35 -7.71 6.81
CA LEU A 55 -3.49 -7.11 7.51
C LEU A 55 -4.63 -6.75 6.56
N THR A 56 -4.35 -6.06 5.46
CA THR A 56 -5.37 -5.58 4.51
C THR A 56 -5.92 -6.69 3.62
N ASN A 57 -5.32 -7.87 3.56
CA ASN A 57 -5.96 -9.08 3.02
C ASN A 57 -7.09 -9.63 3.95
N ASN A 58 -7.77 -8.74 4.65
CA ASN A 58 -8.98 -8.96 5.43
C ASN A 58 -9.88 -7.76 5.16
N ALA A 59 -11.03 -7.99 4.52
CA ALA A 59 -11.89 -6.90 4.05
C ALA A 59 -12.38 -5.97 5.18
N THR A 60 -12.55 -6.46 6.41
CA THR A 60 -12.92 -5.61 7.55
C THR A 60 -11.80 -4.64 7.90
N ILE A 61 -10.54 -5.09 7.82
CA ILE A 61 -9.37 -4.23 8.05
C ILE A 61 -9.17 -3.29 6.87
N ALA A 62 -9.24 -3.79 5.63
CA ALA A 62 -9.05 -2.98 4.42
C ALA A 62 -9.97 -1.75 4.38
N LYS A 63 -11.24 -1.93 4.75
CA LYS A 63 -12.26 -0.87 4.83
C LYS A 63 -12.20 -0.03 6.11
N GLY A 64 -11.30 -0.37 7.02
CA GLY A 64 -11.17 0.29 8.30
C GLY A 64 -10.49 1.67 8.19
N PRO A 65 -10.79 2.60 9.10
CA PRO A 65 -10.23 3.96 9.06
C PRO A 65 -8.71 3.99 9.20
N SER A 66 -8.10 3.01 9.86
CA SER A 66 -6.65 2.89 9.94
C SER A 66 -6.02 2.59 8.57
N SER A 67 -6.67 1.76 7.75
CA SER A 67 -6.17 1.38 6.41
C SER A 67 -6.26 2.54 5.40
N ALA A 68 -7.28 3.40 5.49
CA ALA A 68 -7.39 4.58 4.65
C ALA A 68 -6.17 5.52 4.79
N LYS A 69 -5.63 5.66 6.01
CA LYS A 69 -4.44 6.49 6.29
C LYS A 69 -3.16 5.98 5.62
N VAL A 70 -3.15 4.73 5.18
CA VAL A 70 -1.96 4.06 4.63
C VAL A 70 -1.79 4.37 3.14
N VAL A 71 -2.86 4.75 2.43
CA VAL A 71 -2.87 4.96 0.99
C VAL A 71 -1.83 6.01 0.55
N GLN A 72 -1.88 7.21 1.13
CA GLN A 72 -0.97 8.30 0.74
C GLN A 72 0.52 8.02 1.03
N PRO A 73 0.89 7.52 2.23
CA PRO A 73 2.25 7.08 2.50
C PRO A 73 2.75 6.01 1.53
N LEU A 74 1.89 5.08 1.10
CA LEU A 74 2.29 4.01 0.17
C LEU A 74 2.51 4.49 -1.26
N PHE A 75 1.74 5.46 -1.76
CA PHE A 75 2.07 6.11 -3.05
C PHE A 75 3.39 6.87 -2.99
N SER A 76 3.67 7.55 -1.86
CA SER A 76 4.96 8.19 -1.62
C SER A 76 6.10 7.17 -1.61
N LEU A 77 5.84 5.97 -1.07
CA LEU A 77 6.79 4.88 -1.00
C LEU A 77 7.05 4.25 -2.39
N LEU A 78 6.02 4.09 -3.24
CA LEU A 78 6.19 3.62 -4.63
C LEU A 78 7.00 4.59 -5.50
N SER A 79 7.05 5.86 -5.12
CA SER A 79 7.81 6.90 -5.84
C SER A 79 9.31 6.89 -5.49
N LYS A 80 9.75 6.09 -4.50
CA LYS A 80 11.18 5.94 -4.17
C LYS A 80 11.88 5.06 -5.21
N ALA A 81 12.98 5.56 -5.79
CA ALA A 81 13.70 4.88 -6.87
C ALA A 81 14.26 3.49 -6.51
N ASP A 82 14.60 3.27 -5.23
CA ASP A 82 15.36 2.09 -4.79
C ASP A 82 14.48 0.94 -4.25
N MET A 83 13.14 1.04 -4.34
CA MET A 83 12.26 -0.02 -3.89
C MET A 83 12.34 -1.26 -4.80
N GLY A 84 12.86 -2.37 -4.26
CA GLY A 84 12.94 -3.64 -4.97
C GLY A 84 11.58 -4.31 -5.22
N PRO A 85 11.52 -5.32 -6.11
CA PRO A 85 10.27 -5.93 -6.57
C PRO A 85 9.37 -6.52 -5.47
N GLU A 86 9.95 -7.06 -4.40
CA GLU A 86 9.19 -7.59 -3.26
C GLU A 86 8.44 -6.48 -2.49
N GLY A 87 9.11 -5.33 -2.31
CA GLY A 87 8.52 -4.13 -1.75
C GLY A 87 7.44 -3.55 -2.66
N GLN A 88 7.71 -3.45 -3.96
CA GLN A 88 6.74 -2.98 -4.96
C GLN A 88 5.48 -3.84 -4.94
N TYR A 89 5.64 -5.17 -5.02
CA TYR A 89 4.54 -6.12 -4.97
C TYR A 89 3.72 -5.96 -3.68
N SER A 90 4.39 -5.91 -2.53
CA SER A 90 3.68 -5.79 -1.25
C SER A 90 2.92 -4.48 -1.13
N THR A 91 3.56 -3.36 -1.49
CA THR A 91 2.93 -2.04 -1.48
C THR A 91 1.73 -1.96 -2.42
N LEU A 92 1.87 -2.43 -3.66
CA LEU A 92 0.77 -2.46 -4.63
C LEU A 92 -0.39 -3.32 -4.14
N GLN A 93 -0.12 -4.51 -3.59
CA GLN A 93 -1.18 -5.37 -3.09
C GLN A 93 -1.95 -4.72 -1.91
N VAL A 94 -1.27 -3.94 -1.06
CA VAL A 94 -1.98 -3.17 -0.01
C VAL A 94 -2.93 -2.16 -0.63
N LEU A 95 -2.45 -1.40 -1.62
CA LEU A 95 -3.25 -0.40 -2.32
C LEU A 95 -4.45 -1.04 -3.04
N VAL A 96 -4.25 -2.17 -3.72
CA VAL A 96 -5.33 -2.95 -4.35
C VAL A 96 -6.36 -3.40 -3.31
N ASN A 97 -5.92 -4.03 -2.21
CA ASN A 97 -6.84 -4.50 -1.16
C ASN A 97 -7.71 -3.38 -0.57
N ILE A 98 -7.20 -2.14 -0.51
CA ILE A 98 -7.95 -1.00 0.02
C ILE A 98 -8.84 -0.41 -1.08
N LEU A 99 -8.28 -0.11 -2.24
CA LEU A 99 -8.94 0.66 -3.31
C LEU A 99 -9.83 -0.21 -4.20
N GLU A 100 -9.83 -1.53 -4.06
CA GLU A 100 -10.88 -2.37 -4.63
C GLU A 100 -12.27 -2.03 -4.05
N HIS A 101 -12.31 -1.50 -2.83
CA HIS A 101 -13.52 -1.05 -2.14
C HIS A 101 -13.86 0.40 -2.51
N PRO A 102 -15.00 0.66 -3.19
CA PRO A 102 -15.37 2.01 -3.62
C PRO A 102 -15.49 3.03 -2.48
N GLU A 103 -15.91 2.60 -1.29
CA GLU A 103 -16.03 3.46 -0.10
C GLU A 103 -14.68 3.98 0.43
N CYS A 104 -13.56 3.40 0.01
CA CYS A 104 -12.21 3.84 0.38
C CYS A 104 -11.57 4.79 -0.65
N ARG A 105 -12.22 4.97 -1.81
CA ARG A 105 -11.73 5.86 -2.88
C ARG A 105 -12.03 7.31 -2.52
N ALA A 106 -11.14 8.24 -2.88
CA ALA A 106 -11.20 9.66 -2.53
C ALA A 106 -11.03 10.06 -1.04
N ASP A 107 -10.64 9.14 -0.15
CA ASP A 107 -10.27 9.46 1.24
C ASP A 107 -8.84 10.04 1.39
N TYR A 108 -8.16 10.30 0.28
CA TYR A 108 -6.78 10.80 0.22
C TYR A 108 -6.68 12.00 -0.73
N ASN A 109 -5.75 12.91 -0.45
CA ASN A 109 -5.55 14.13 -1.24
C ASN A 109 -4.28 14.01 -2.08
N LEU A 110 -4.33 13.16 -3.11
CA LEU A 110 -3.22 12.96 -4.05
C LEU A 110 -3.62 13.38 -5.47
N THR A 111 -2.67 13.97 -6.17
CA THR A 111 -2.80 14.31 -7.59
C THR A 111 -2.56 13.08 -8.48
N PRO A 112 -3.00 13.07 -9.74
CA PRO A 112 -2.64 12.05 -10.73
C PRO A 112 -1.14 11.83 -10.86
N ARG A 113 -0.34 12.88 -10.70
CA ARG A 113 1.11 12.79 -10.69
C ARG A 113 1.64 11.95 -9.52
N GLN A 114 0.99 12.01 -8.38
CA GLN A 114 1.38 11.26 -7.18
C GLN A 114 0.82 9.83 -7.15
N THR A 115 -0.23 9.54 -7.93
CA THR A 115 -0.87 8.21 -7.97
C THR A 115 -0.60 7.45 -9.26
N ILE A 116 -0.94 8.02 -10.41
CA ILE A 116 -0.90 7.36 -11.71
C ILE A 116 0.53 7.26 -12.24
N GLU A 117 1.35 8.33 -12.16
CA GLU A 117 2.72 8.32 -12.72
C GLU A 117 3.61 7.21 -12.12
N PRO A 118 3.64 6.96 -10.79
CA PRO A 118 4.37 5.83 -10.22
C PRO A 118 3.85 4.48 -10.73
N VAL A 119 2.53 4.33 -10.87
CA VAL A 119 1.91 3.08 -11.34
C VAL A 119 2.25 2.81 -12.82
N ILE A 120 2.24 3.84 -13.67
CA ILE A 120 2.68 3.75 -15.07
C ILE A 120 4.17 3.38 -15.17
N THR A 121 5.01 3.94 -14.30
CA THR A 121 6.43 3.56 -14.23
C THR A 121 6.58 2.06 -13.94
N LEU A 122 5.85 1.56 -12.93
CA LEU A 122 5.91 0.15 -12.55
C LEU A 122 5.42 -0.79 -13.67
N LEU A 123 4.40 -0.39 -14.43
CA LEU A 123 3.92 -1.13 -15.61
C LEU A 123 5.01 -1.31 -16.67
N ASN A 124 5.89 -0.33 -16.84
CA ASN A 124 6.91 -0.34 -17.89
C ASN A 124 8.22 -1.02 -17.49
N SER A 125 8.59 -1.01 -16.20
CA SER A 125 9.93 -1.40 -15.75
C SER A 125 9.99 -2.53 -14.73
N SER A 126 8.84 -3.03 -14.24
CA SER A 126 8.82 -4.03 -13.16
C SER A 126 8.61 -5.46 -13.67
N PRO A 127 8.89 -6.49 -12.86
CA PRO A 127 8.58 -7.88 -13.22
C PRO A 127 7.08 -8.13 -13.42
N PRO A 128 6.69 -9.19 -14.18
CA PRO A 128 5.29 -9.44 -14.55
C PRO A 128 4.27 -9.44 -13.40
N ALA A 129 4.63 -10.00 -12.25
CA ALA A 129 3.73 -10.02 -11.09
C ALA A 129 3.44 -8.61 -10.52
N VAL A 130 4.43 -7.72 -10.56
CA VAL A 130 4.28 -6.31 -10.16
C VAL A 130 3.46 -5.56 -11.21
N GLN A 131 3.72 -5.80 -12.50
CA GLN A 131 2.95 -5.20 -13.60
C GLN A 131 1.47 -5.56 -13.53
N GLN A 132 1.13 -6.82 -13.19
CA GLN A 132 -0.25 -7.25 -13.04
C GLN A 132 -0.96 -6.48 -11.91
N LEU A 133 -0.35 -6.36 -10.74
CA LEU A 133 -0.92 -5.57 -9.63
C LEU A 133 -0.98 -4.08 -9.95
N ALA A 134 -0.01 -3.55 -10.68
CA ALA A 134 -0.02 -2.16 -11.12
C ALA A 134 -1.20 -1.90 -12.08
N ALA A 135 -1.49 -2.83 -13.00
CA ALA A 135 -2.63 -2.73 -13.91
C ALA A 135 -3.96 -2.80 -13.16
N GLU A 136 -4.06 -3.70 -12.18
CA GLU A 136 -5.23 -3.83 -11.31
C GLU A 136 -5.46 -2.56 -10.49
N LEU A 137 -4.42 -2.04 -9.83
CA LEU A 137 -4.49 -0.78 -9.10
C LEU A 137 -4.91 0.38 -10.00
N LEU A 138 -4.34 0.47 -11.21
CA LEU A 138 -4.70 1.49 -12.19
C LEU A 138 -6.19 1.42 -12.55
N SER A 139 -6.75 0.21 -12.67
CA SER A 139 -8.18 0.04 -12.95
C SER A 139 -9.08 0.61 -11.85
N HIS A 140 -8.63 0.57 -10.59
CA HIS A 140 -9.35 1.18 -9.47
C HIS A 140 -9.18 2.69 -9.44
N LEU A 141 -7.96 3.20 -9.65
CA LEU A 141 -7.67 4.64 -9.69
C LEU A 141 -8.42 5.36 -10.81
N LEU A 142 -8.56 4.72 -11.98
CA LEU A 142 -9.30 5.29 -13.11
C LEU A 142 -10.81 5.37 -12.87
N LEU A 143 -11.34 4.79 -11.79
CA LEU A 143 -12.74 4.98 -11.36
C LEU A 143 -12.92 6.24 -10.49
N GLU A 144 -11.84 6.96 -10.17
CA GLU A 144 -11.88 8.17 -9.34
C GLU A 144 -11.91 9.42 -10.22
N ASP A 145 -13.04 10.13 -10.24
CA ASP A 145 -13.27 11.30 -11.12
C ASP A 145 -12.20 12.39 -10.98
N HIS A 146 -11.67 12.60 -9.77
CA HIS A 146 -10.64 13.61 -9.53
C HIS A 146 -9.30 13.25 -10.17
N LEU A 147 -9.05 11.97 -10.44
CA LEU A 147 -7.82 11.52 -11.10
C LEU A 147 -7.91 11.57 -12.63
N GLN A 148 -9.14 11.52 -13.17
CA GLN A 148 -9.37 11.62 -14.61
C GLN A 148 -9.18 13.05 -15.14
N LYS A 149 -9.51 14.08 -14.36
CA LYS A 149 -9.53 15.47 -14.84
C LYS A 149 -8.14 16.00 -15.21
N ASP A 150 -7.11 15.72 -14.42
CA ASP A 150 -5.77 16.25 -14.71
C ASP A 150 -5.04 15.45 -15.80
N THR A 151 -5.37 14.16 -15.99
CA THR A 151 -4.73 13.35 -17.04
C THR A 151 -5.20 13.70 -18.45
N VAL A 152 -6.42 14.22 -18.60
CA VAL A 152 -7.01 14.56 -19.91
C VAL A 152 -6.69 16.01 -20.32
N THR A 153 -6.34 16.89 -19.38
CA THR A 153 -6.22 18.34 -19.66
C THR A 153 -4.80 18.86 -19.86
N GLU A 154 -3.76 18.02 -19.75
CA GLU A 154 -2.37 18.41 -20.06
C GLU A 154 -1.85 17.69 -21.33
N GLN A 155 -2.30 18.16 -22.51
CA GLN A 155 -1.64 17.97 -23.82
C GLN A 155 -1.62 19.30 -24.56
#